data_AF-A0A9Q0YMP2-F1
#
_entry.id   AF-A0A9Q0YMP2-F1
#
_cell.length_a   1.000
_cell.length_b   1.000
_cell.length_c   1.000
_cell.angle_alpha   90.00
_cell.angle_beta   90.00
_cell.angle_gamma   90.00
#
_symmetry.space_group_name_H-M   'P 1'
#
loop_
_entity.id
_entity.type
_entity.pdbx_description
1 polymer ?
#
loop_
_entity_poly.entity_id
_entity_poly.type
_entity_poly.pdbx_seq_one_letter_code
_entity_poly.pdbx_strand_id
1 'polypeptide(L)'
;MANLLNDYFVSVFTKESSILGTCRGSDNSSLVSDVVFSEELVCNKLKSLKASKAPGPDGIHPVILHECSEILSVPLVLFFRSF
;
A
#
# COMPACT_ATOMS: atom_id res chain seq x y z
N MET A 1 30.44 7.59 -1.75
CA MET A 1 29.34 7.77 -2.73
C MET A 1 27.99 7.90 -2.04
N ALA A 2 27.58 6.95 -1.19
CA ALA A 2 26.29 7.01 -0.49
C ALA A 2 26.08 8.31 0.33
N ASN A 3 27.10 8.75 1.07
CA ASN A 3 27.01 9.98 1.88
C ASN A 3 26.80 11.23 1.02
N LEU A 4 27.52 11.38 -0.10
CA LEU A 4 27.37 12.54 -0.98
C LEU A 4 25.96 12.65 -1.58
N LEU A 5 25.38 11.50 -1.96
CA LEU A 5 24.00 11.45 -2.44
C LEU A 5 23.02 11.82 -1.33
N ASN A 6 23.19 11.24 -0.14
CA ASN A 6 22.36 11.50 1.01
C ASN A 6 22.39 12.97 1.41
N ASP A 7 23.57 13.58 1.46
CA ASP A 7 23.75 14.98 1.85
C ASP A 7 23.09 15.93 0.84
N TYR A 8 23.22 15.66 -0.46
CA TYR A 8 22.53 16.42 -1.50
C TYR A 8 21.01 16.27 -1.39
N PHE A 9 20.52 15.04 -1.16
CA PHE A 9 19.08 14.77 -1.01
C PHE A 9 18.50 15.47 0.22
N VAL A 10 19.25 15.49 1.33
CA VAL A 10 18.87 16.21 2.55
C VAL A 10 18.76 17.71 2.28
N SER A 11 19.66 18.28 1.47
CA SER A 11 19.73 19.72 1.21
C SER A 11 18.52 20.32 0.49
N VAL A 12 17.79 19.52 -0.29
CA VAL A 12 16.64 19.97 -1.08
C VAL A 12 15.30 19.78 -0.37
N PHE A 13 15.28 19.18 0.83
CA PHE A 13 14.03 19.09 1.60
C PHE A 13 13.61 20.46 2.13
N THR A 14 12.33 20.77 1.94
CA THR A 14 11.70 21.91 2.58
C THR A 14 11.66 21.70 4.09
N LYS A 15 12.15 22.67 4.87
CA LYS A 15 12.01 22.69 6.33
C LYS A 15 10.62 23.20 6.70
N GLU A 16 9.65 22.30 6.78
CA GLU A 16 8.34 22.65 7.32
C GLU A 16 8.41 22.89 8.83
N SER A 17 7.67 23.89 9.31
CA SER A 17 7.51 24.14 10.75
C SER A 17 6.49 23.16 11.31
N SER A 18 6.75 22.56 12.48
CA SER A 18 5.90 21.55 13.14
C SER A 18 4.48 22.03 13.50
N ILE A 19 4.09 23.24 13.11
CA ILE A 19 2.71 23.70 13.15
C ILE A 19 1.95 23.11 11.96
N LEU A 20 1.69 21.79 12.04
CA LEU A 20 0.54 21.22 11.35
C LEU A 20 -0.68 21.99 11.83
N GLY A 21 -1.27 22.80 10.94
CA GLY A 21 -2.52 23.50 11.24
C GLY A 21 -3.51 22.48 11.80
N THR A 22 -4.13 22.80 12.93
CA THR A 22 -5.06 21.90 13.62
C THR A 22 -6.01 21.32 12.59
N CYS A 23 -5.89 20.03 12.29
CA CYS A 23 -6.82 19.34 11.44
C CYS A 23 -8.18 19.55 12.10
N ARG A 24 -9.05 20.37 11.49
CA ARG A 24 -10.44 20.48 11.92
C ARG A 24 -10.95 19.06 11.83
N GLY A 25 -11.16 18.42 13.00
CA GLY A 25 -11.60 17.05 13.07
C GLY A 25 -12.83 16.96 12.21
N SER A 26 -12.72 16.22 11.10
CA SER A 26 -13.86 15.94 10.25
C SER A 26 -14.91 15.37 11.18
N ASP A 27 -16.03 16.06 11.25
CA ASP A 27 -17.27 15.59 11.83
C ASP A 27 -17.41 14.11 11.44
N ASN A 28 -17.44 13.22 12.45
CA ASN A 28 -17.43 11.76 12.33
C ASN A 28 -18.71 11.19 11.67
N SER A 29 -19.27 11.89 10.69
CA SER A 29 -20.57 11.61 10.06
C SER A 29 -20.46 10.67 8.85
N SER A 30 -19.25 10.34 8.40
CA SER A 30 -19.04 9.43 7.29
C SER A 30 -18.26 8.21 7.78
N LEU A 31 -18.93 7.32 8.50
CA LEU A 31 -18.41 5.96 8.68
C LEU A 31 -18.18 5.39 7.27
N VAL A 32 -16.93 5.09 6.95
CA VAL A 32 -16.58 4.41 5.70
C VAL A 32 -17.26 3.06 5.74
N SER A 33 -18.21 2.84 4.83
CA SER A 33 -18.86 1.55 4.66
C SER A 33 -17.85 0.49 4.22
N ASP A 34 -18.12 -0.78 4.56
CA ASP A 34 -17.29 -1.93 4.18
C ASP A 34 -16.88 -1.84 2.71
N VAL A 35 -15.57 -1.93 2.46
CA VAL A 35 -15.04 -1.93 1.10
C VAL A 35 -15.24 -3.32 0.51
N VAL A 36 -16.13 -3.44 -0.47
CA VAL A 36 -16.40 -4.71 -1.15
C VAL A 36 -15.49 -4.84 -2.37
N PHE A 37 -14.59 -5.82 -2.33
CA PHE A 37 -13.75 -6.21 -3.46
C PHE A 37 -14.36 -7.42 -4.16
N SER A 38 -14.40 -7.41 -5.50
CA SER A 38 -14.71 -8.62 -6.26
C SER A 38 -13.46 -9.51 -6.37
N GLU A 39 -13.68 -10.82 -6.45
CA GLU A 39 -12.60 -11.79 -6.65
C GLU A 39 -11.78 -11.47 -7.91
N GLU A 40 -12.46 -11.14 -9.01
CA GLU A 40 -11.83 -10.76 -10.27
C GLU A 40 -10.92 -9.55 -10.11
N LEU A 41 -11.36 -8.52 -9.36
CA LEU A 41 -10.56 -7.32 -9.12
C LEU A 41 -9.28 -7.67 -8.36
N VAL A 42 -9.39 -8.49 -7.31
CA VAL A 42 -8.23 -8.92 -6.52
C VAL A 42 -7.29 -9.77 -7.37
N CYS A 43 -7.82 -10.76 -8.10
CA CYS A 43 -7.03 -11.62 -8.99
C CYS A 43 -6.28 -10.81 -10.05
N ASN A 44 -6.96 -9.89 -10.74
CA ASN A 44 -6.35 -9.02 -11.74
C ASN A 44 -5.27 -8.12 -11.13
N LYS A 45 -5.49 -7.65 -9.89
CA LYS A 45 -4.48 -6.85 -9.19
C LYS A 45 -3.23 -7.66 -8.89
N LEU A 46 -3.38 -8.90 -8.42
CA LEU A 46 -2.26 -9.82 -8.16
C LEU A 46 -1.51 -10.17 -9.46
N LYS A 47 -2.23 -10.46 -10.55
CA LYS A 47 -1.64 -10.72 -11.87
C LYS A 47 -0.90 -9.51 -12.45
N SER A 48 -1.29 -8.29 -12.07
CA SER A 48 -0.59 -7.08 -12.52
C SER A 48 0.77 -6.84 -11.84
N LEU A 49 1.09 -7.59 -10.77
CA LEU A 49 2.34 -7.44 -10.05
C LEU A 49 3.54 -7.83 -10.94
N LYS A 50 4.59 -7.00 -10.88
CA LYS A 50 5.86 -7.32 -11.53
C LYS A 50 6.61 -8.35 -10.69
N ALA A 51 6.62 -9.59 -11.15
CA ALA A 51 7.29 -10.71 -10.50
C ALA A 51 8.75 -10.41 -10.08
N SER A 52 9.52 -9.67 -10.88
CA SER A 52 10.93 -9.36 -10.63
C SER A 52 11.19 -8.27 -9.57
N LYS A 53 10.16 -7.74 -8.93
CA LYS A 53 10.32 -6.71 -7.88
C LYS A 53 10.73 -7.34 -6.55
N ALA A 54 11.44 -6.55 -5.74
CA ALA A 54 11.82 -6.95 -4.39
C ALA A 54 10.59 -7.18 -3.49
N PRO A 55 10.72 -8.01 -2.45
CA PRO A 55 9.68 -8.21 -1.45
C PRO A 55 9.23 -6.91 -0.77
N GLY A 56 7.97 -6.90 -0.33
CA GLY A 56 7.46 -5.84 0.54
C GLY A 56 8.04 -5.92 1.96
N PRO A 57 7.61 -5.01 2.86
CA PRO A 57 7.96 -5.08 4.29
C PRO A 57 7.43 -6.35 4.99
N ASP A 58 6.49 -7.04 4.35
CA ASP A 58 5.98 -8.37 4.73
C ASP A 58 6.94 -9.52 4.36
N GLY A 59 7.99 -9.26 3.58
CA GLY A 59 8.93 -10.26 3.09
C GLY A 59 8.37 -11.16 1.97
N ILE A 60 7.15 -10.89 1.46
CA ILE A 60 6.51 -11.72 0.45
C ILE A 60 6.98 -11.26 -0.94
N HIS A 61 7.56 -12.18 -1.71
CA HIS A 61 7.99 -11.87 -3.06
C HIS A 61 6.77 -11.77 -4.01
N PRO A 62 6.69 -10.75 -4.88
CA PRO A 62 5.58 -10.57 -5.81
C PRO A 62 5.32 -11.77 -6.74
N VAL A 63 6.36 -12.57 -7.05
CA VAL A 63 6.24 -13.85 -7.77
C VAL A 63 5.16 -14.74 -7.16
N ILE A 64 5.18 -14.91 -5.83
CA ILE A 64 4.27 -15.85 -5.16
C ILE A 64 2.83 -15.37 -5.31
N LEU A 65 2.60 -14.07 -5.09
CA LEU A 65 1.30 -13.44 -5.23
C LEU A 65 0.77 -13.48 -6.68
N HIS A 66 1.67 -13.34 -7.65
CA HIS A 66 1.35 -13.40 -9.08
C HIS A 66 0.96 -14.82 -9.51
N GLU A 67 1.80 -15.82 -9.22
CA GLU A 67 1.57 -17.22 -9.61
C GLU A 67 0.37 -17.83 -8.89
N CYS A 68 0.16 -17.47 -7.62
CA CYS A 68 -0.95 -17.97 -6.82
C CYS A 68 -2.20 -17.08 -6.89
N SER A 69 -2.31 -16.17 -7.87
CA SER A 69 -3.38 -15.17 -7.91
C SER A 69 -4.80 -15.76 -7.88
N GLU A 70 -4.99 -16.92 -8.55
CA GLU A 70 -6.30 -17.56 -8.68
C GLU A 70 -6.76 -18.25 -7.39
N ILE A 71 -5.82 -18.75 -6.59
CA ILE A 71 -6.13 -19.39 -5.31
C ILE A 71 -6.15 -18.37 -4.16
N LEU A 72 -5.42 -17.25 -4.29
CA LEU A 72 -5.33 -16.21 -3.27
C LEU A 72 -6.41 -15.14 -3.39
N SER A 73 -7.06 -15.00 -4.55
CA SER A 73 -8.12 -14.01 -4.78
C SER A 73 -9.25 -14.12 -3.75
N VAL A 74 -9.81 -15.32 -3.58
CA VAL A 74 -10.91 -15.60 -2.65
C VAL A 74 -10.55 -15.32 -1.19
N PRO A 75 -9.47 -15.90 -0.61
CA PRO A 75 -9.15 -15.65 0.79
C PRO A 75 -8.82 -14.18 1.07
N LEU A 76 -8.21 -13.46 0.13
CA LEU A 76 -7.90 -12.03 0.29
C LEU A 76 -9.17 -11.16 0.24
N VAL A 77 -10.15 -11.47 -0.62
CA VAL A 77 -11.46 -10.79 -0.60
C VAL A 77 -12.12 -10.94 0.77
N LEU A 78 -12.12 -12.15 1.33
CA LEU A 78 -12.70 -12.40 2.65
C LEU A 78 -11.95 -11.66 3.76
N PHE A 79 -10.62 -11.64 3.69
CA PHE A 79 -9.77 -10.95 4.66
C PHE A 79 -10.07 -9.45 4.71
N PHE A 80 -10.15 -8.78 3.56
CA PHE A 80 -10.39 -7.34 3.50
C PHE A 80 -11.80 -6.92 3.88
N ARG A 81 -12.77 -7.83 3.86
CA ARG A 81 -14.13 -7.57 4.31
C ARG A 81 -14.27 -7.60 5.84
N SER A 82 -13.36 -8.26 6.54
CA SER A 82 -13.46 -8.50 7.99
C SER A 82 -12.79 -7.43 8.86
N PHE A 83 -12.41 -6.29 8.27
CA PHE A 83 -11.79 -5.15 8.96
C PHE A 83 -12.76 -3.98 9.06
#